data_AF-A0A662CDK6-F1
#
_entry.id   AF-A0A662CDK6-F1
#
_cell.length_a   1.000
_cell.length_b   1.000
_cell.length_c   1.000
_cell.angle_alpha   90.00
_cell.angle_beta   90.00
_cell.angle_gamma   90.00
#
_symmetry.space_group_name_H-M   'P 1'
#
loop_
_entity.id
_entity.type
_entity.pdbx_description
1 polymer ?
#
loop_
_entity_poly.entity_id
_entity_poly.type
_entity_poly.pdbx_seq_one_letter_code
_entity_poly.pdbx_strand_id
1 'polypeptide(L)' 'MATITIRNIPDDLVERIKSVANSKGRSMEQELRELLKTRYASRSHILVRARQRWEKLPPVTSEEIDGWKEEGRP' A
#
# COMPACT_ATOMS: atom_id res chain seq x y z
N MET A 1 12.65 6.79 19.57
CA MET A 1 12.02 5.82 18.65
C MET A 1 11.37 4.75 19.51
N ALA A 2 10.13 4.38 19.21
CA ALA A 2 9.48 3.25 19.89
C ALA A 2 9.92 1.95 19.19
N THR A 3 10.27 0.93 19.97
CA THR A 3 10.66 -0.39 19.46
C THR A 3 9.55 -1.38 19.76
N ILE A 4 9.14 -2.17 18.77
CA ILE A 4 8.14 -3.23 18.91
C ILE A 4 8.82 -4.56 18.61
N THR A 5 8.72 -5.51 19.54
CA THR A 5 9.19 -6.89 19.33
C THR A 5 7.97 -7.79 19.12
N ILE A 6 7.86 -8.36 17.93
CA ILE A 6 6.82 -9.34 17.60
C ILE A 6 7.48 -10.72 17.66
N ARG A 7 6.99 -11.57 18.57
CA ARG A 7 7.50 -12.94 18.78
C ARG A 7 6.60 -13.95 18.09
N ASN A 8 7.15 -15.14 17.84
CA ASN A 8 6.43 -16.29 17.29
C ASN A 8 5.75 -15.98 15.95
N ILE A 9 6.48 -15.33 15.04
CA ILE A 9 6.02 -15.15 13.66
C ILE A 9 6.30 -16.44 12.89
N PRO A 10 5.33 -16.97 12.12
CA PRO A 10 5.57 -18.10 11.23
C PRO A 10 6.73 -17.83 10.25
N ASP A 11 7.59 -18.82 10.04
CA ASP A 11 8.79 -18.65 9.20
C ASP A 11 8.43 -18.33 7.74
N ASP A 12 7.32 -18.87 7.23
CA ASP A 12 6.81 -18.57 5.89
C ASP A 12 6.47 -17.08 5.73
N LEU A 13 5.89 -16.48 6.77
CA LEU A 13 5.55 -15.07 6.77
C LEU A 13 6.82 -14.20 6.80
N VAL A 14 7.84 -14.61 7.56
CA VAL A 14 9.13 -13.92 7.60
C VAL A 14 9.78 -13.91 6.22
N GLU A 15 9.82 -15.05 5.53
CA GLU A 15 10.41 -15.16 4.19
C GLU A 15 9.65 -14.34 3.15
N ARG A 16 8.31 -14.32 3.22
CA ARG A 16 7.50 -13.45 2.35
C ARG A 16 7.82 -11.97 2.56
N ILE A 17 7.97 -11.53 3.81
CA ILE A 17 8.32 -10.14 4.11
C ILE A 17 9.74 -9.83 3.59
N LYS A 18 10.72 -10.72 3.76
CA LYS A 18 12.07 -10.56 3.18
C LYS A 18 12.03 -10.38 1.67
N SER A 19 11.28 -11.24 0.98
CA SER A 19 11.14 -11.21 -0.47
C SER A 19 10.58 -9.87 -0.95
N VAL A 20 9.51 -9.38 -0.31
CA VAL A 20 8.92 -8.08 -0.63
C VAL A 20 9.89 -6.94 -0.35
N ALA A 21 10.57 -6.95 0.79
CA ALA A 21 11.55 -5.92 1.14
C ALA A 21 12.69 -5.86 0.12
N ASN A 22 13.22 -7.03 -0.29
CA ASN A 22 14.28 -7.13 -1.29
C ASN A 22 13.83 -6.61 -2.66
N SER A 23 12.61 -6.94 -3.11
CA SER A 23 12.05 -6.44 -4.38
C SER A 23 11.93 -4.90 -4.42
N LYS A 24 11.83 -4.26 -3.25
CA LYS A 24 11.71 -2.81 -3.10
C LYS A 24 13.03 -2.13 -2.73
N GLY A 25 14.13 -2.88 -2.63
CA GLY A 25 15.43 -2.36 -2.20
C GLY A 25 15.45 -1.81 -0.78
N ARG A 26 14.64 -2.37 0.12
CA ARG A 26 14.47 -1.92 1.51
C ARG A 26 14.93 -2.98 2.50
N SER A 27 15.29 -2.56 3.71
CA SER A 27 15.44 -3.52 4.82
C SER A 27 14.07 -4.06 5.25
N MET A 28 14.06 -5.26 5.83
CA MET A 28 12.83 -5.87 6.37
C MET A 28 12.13 -4.93 7.36
N GLU A 29 12.89 -4.31 8.26
CA GLU A 29 12.34 -3.40 9.28
C GLU A 29 11.71 -2.16 8.63
N GLN A 30 12.36 -1.59 7.61
CA GLN A 30 11.81 -0.45 6.87
C GLN A 30 10.51 -0.83 6.15
N GLU A 31 10.47 -2.00 5.51
CA GLU A 31 9.26 -2.46 4.84
C GLU A 31 8.12 -2.71 5.84
N LEU A 32 8.40 -3.34 6.98
CA LEU A 32 7.41 -3.55 8.03
C LEU A 32 6.89 -2.23 8.59
N ARG A 33 7.76 -1.23 8.76
CA ARG A 33 7.37 0.11 9.21
C ARG A 33 6.44 0.80 8.21
N GLU A 34 6.72 0.70 6.91
CA GLU A 34 5.86 1.27 5.87
C GLU A 34 4.51 0.54 5.77
N LEU A 35 4.49 -0.78 5.96
CA LEU A 35 3.26 -1.56 6.05
C LEU A 35 2.41 -1.12 7.26
N LEU A 36 3.01 -1.00 8.44
CA LEU A 36 2.32 -0.52 9.65
C LEU A 36 1.82 0.92 9.49
N LYS A 37 2.65 1.81 8.93
CA LYS A 37 2.27 3.20 8.64
C LYS A 37 1.08 3.28 7.70
N THR A 38 1.03 2.40 6.70
CA THR A 38 -0.11 2.33 5.78
C THR A 38 -1.35 1.75 6.48
N ARG A 39 -1.19 0.67 7.24
CA ARG A 39 -2.29 -0.05 7.90
C ARG A 39 -2.95 0.76 9.02
N TYR A 40 -2.18 1.57 9.72
CA TYR A 40 -2.61 2.43 10.83
C TYR A 40 -2.63 3.92 10.45
N ALA A 41 -2.58 4.25 9.17
CA ALA A 41 -2.75 5.62 8.72
C ALA A 41 -4.11 6.15 9.20
N SER A 42 -4.12 7.36 9.77
CA SER A 42 -5.37 8.02 10.12
C SER A 42 -6.21 8.24 8.85
N ARG A 43 -7.53 8.24 8.99
CA ARG A 43 -8.45 8.55 7.88
C ARG A 43 -8.07 9.87 7.19
N SER A 44 -7.68 10.88 7.95
CA SER A 44 -7.17 12.15 7.43
C SER A 44 -5.92 11.99 6.56
N HIS A 45 -4.94 11.18 6.99
CA HIS A 45 -3.75 10.89 6.18
C HIS A 45 -4.08 10.15 4.89
N ILE A 46 -5.01 9.20 4.93
CA ILE A 46 -5.44 8.46 3.74
C ILE A 46 -6.09 9.41 2.73
N LEU A 47 -6.97 10.31 3.18
CA LEU A 47 -7.62 11.30 2.31
C LEU A 47 -6.62 12.28 1.70
N VAL A 48 -5.63 12.75 2.47
CA VAL A 48 -4.56 13.61 1.95
C VAL A 48 -3.75 12.89 0.88
N ARG A 49 -3.35 11.63 1.12
CA ARG A 49 -2.62 10.82 0.15
C ARG A 49 -3.43 10.58 -1.12
N ALA A 50 -4.73 10.31 -1.00
CA ALA A 50 -5.62 10.14 -2.14
C ALA A 50 -5.68 11.41 -2.98
N ARG A 51 -5.83 12.57 -2.35
CA ARG A 51 -5.89 13.87 -3.03
C ARG A 51 -4.58 14.22 -3.75
N GLN A 52 -3.44 14.02 -3.11
CA GLN A 52 -2.12 14.21 -3.74
C GLN A 52 -1.89 13.29 -4.93
N ARG A 53 -2.43 12.07 -4.90
CA ARG A 53 -2.34 11.14 -6.02
C ARG A 53 -3.27 11.53 -7.15
N TRP A 54 -4.49 11.98 -6.83
CA TRP A 54 -5.48 12.45 -7.80
C TRP A 54 -4.93 13.54 -8.71
N GLU A 55 -4.17 14.49 -8.15
CA GLU A 55 -3.53 15.57 -8.94
C GLU A 55 -2.51 15.07 -9.97
N LYS A 56 -1.99 13.85 -9.81
CA LYS A 56 -0.98 13.25 -10.70
C LYS A 56 -1.55 12.20 -11.63
N LEU A 57 -2.82 11.85 -11.49
CA LEU A 57 -3.47 10.90 -12.38
C LEU A 57 -3.76 11.59 -13.72
N PRO A 58 -3.65 10.87 -14.84
CA PRO A 58 -4.07 11.40 -16.13
C PRO A 58 -5.57 11.77 -16.07
N PRO A 59 -5.99 12.81 -16.81
CA PRO A 59 -7.40 13.11 -16.95
C PRO A 59 -8.11 11.90 -17.55
N VAL A 60 -9.22 11.50 -16.93
CA VAL A 60 -10.04 10.38 -17.39
C VAL A 60 -11.25 10.96 -18.12
N THR A 61 -11.56 10.45 -19.32
CA THR A 61 -12.74 10.88 -20.07
C THR A 61 -14.00 10.15 -19.61
N SER A 62 -15.16 10.71 -19.95
CA SER A 62 -16.44 10.04 -19.72
C SER A 62 -16.52 8.69 -20.44
N GLU A 63 -15.96 8.58 -21.66
CA GLU A 63 -15.97 7.32 -22.40
C GLU A 63 -15.15 6.22 -21.71
N GLU A 64 -13.99 6.55 -21.13
CA GLU A 64 -13.18 5.59 -20.38
C GLU A 64 -13.91 5.06 -19.14
N ILE A 65 -14.63 5.95 -18.43
CA ILE A 65 -15.42 5.57 -17.25
C ILE A 65 -16.58 4.66 -17.64
N ASP A 66 -17.27 4.96 -18.74
CA ASP A 66 -18.37 4.12 -19.23
C ASP A 66 -17.87 2.75 -19.70
N GLY A 67 -16.70 2.69 -20.37
CA GLY A 67 -16.02 1.44 -20.70
C GLY A 67 -15.74 0.58 -19.46
N TRP A 68 -15.16 1.15 -18.40
CA TRP A 68 -14.90 0.40 -17.15
C TRP A 68 -16.19 -0.07 -16.44
N LYS A 69 -17.28 0.71 -16.56
CA LYS A 69 -18.58 0.34 -15.99
C LYS A 69 -19.21 -0.85 -16.72
N GLU A 70 -19.06 -0.91 -18.04
CA GLU A 70 -19.51 -2.04 -18.86
C GLU A 70 -18.64 -3.28 -18.63
N GLU A 71 -17.32 -3.11 -18.58
CA GLU A 71 -16.36 -4.21 -18.36
C GLU A 71 -16.48 -4.84 -16.96
N GLY A 72 -16.81 -4.03 -15.95
CA GLY A 72 -16.97 -4.45 -14.56
C GLY A 72 -18.37 -4.97 -14.19
N ARG A 73 -19.36 -4.87 -15.09
CA ARG A 73 -20.72 -5.39 -14.89
C ARG A 73 -21.05 -6.43 -15.96
N PRO A 74 -20.72 -7.72 -15.74
CA PRO A 74 -21.29 -8.79 -16.56
C PRO A 74 -22.81 -8.85 -16.44
#